data_AF-A0A291M2W9-F1
#
_entry.id   AF-A0A291M2W9-F1
#
_cell.length_a   1.000
_cell.length_b   1.000
_cell.length_c   1.000
_cell.angle_alpha   90.00
_cell.angle_beta   90.00
_cell.angle_gamma   90.00
#
_symmetry.space_group_name_H-M   'P 1'
#
loop_
_entity.id
_entity.type
_entity.pdbx_description
1 polymer ?
#
loop_
_entity_poly.entity_id
_entity_poly.type
_entity_poly.pdbx_seq_one_letter_code
_entity_poly.pdbx_strand_id
1 'polypeptide(L)'
;MATPFEIARDFHRALLERELVRRGEVDAVHYLDDRMRLAERDGTADGQGGGTVRAAVFGAAEGYQVKINAVTGTPTGWYLEALATGGDETTPPDQMIDIARSAAAPPPDALLEIAAYETNADRTVFRARWTHTLGGIPIEGDYIEVLGNGARAKPFALSRHWRNPRPGAPPEER
;
A
#
# COMPACT_ATOMS: atom_id res chain seq x y z
N MET A 1 25.23 -3.92 -27.02
CA MET A 1 25.65 -2.50 -26.89
C MET A 1 24.54 -1.78 -26.15
N ALA A 2 24.87 -0.90 -25.20
CA ALA A 2 23.87 -0.09 -24.51
C ALA A 2 23.23 0.90 -25.49
N THR A 3 21.92 1.11 -25.40
CA THR A 3 21.21 2.10 -26.21
C THR A 3 21.62 3.52 -25.79
N PRO A 4 21.45 4.54 -26.67
CA PRO A 4 21.66 5.93 -26.28
C PRO A 4 20.88 6.34 -25.03
N PHE A 5 19.66 5.80 -24.86
CA PHE A 5 18.85 6.02 -23.68
C PHE A 5 19.45 5.38 -22.41
N GLU A 6 19.94 4.14 -22.49
CA GLU A 6 20.61 3.47 -21.37
C GLU A 6 21.87 4.24 -20.92
N ILE A 7 22.68 4.71 -21.88
CA ILE A 7 23.86 5.53 -21.60
C ILE A 7 23.46 6.84 -20.90
N ALA A 8 22.42 7.53 -21.39
CA ALA A 8 21.94 8.78 -20.81
C ALA A 8 21.34 8.58 -19.40
N ARG A 9 20.60 7.48 -19.20
CA ARG A 9 20.04 7.10 -17.90
C ARG A 9 21.13 6.87 -16.87
N ASP A 10 22.15 6.08 -17.24
CA ASP A 10 23.23 5.70 -16.33
C ASP A 10 24.13 6.91 -16.00
N PHE A 11 24.37 7.80 -16.98
CA PHE A 11 25.06 9.07 -16.75
C PHE A 11 24.29 10.00 -15.79
N HIS A 12 22.98 10.17 -16.00
CA HIS A 12 22.15 11.01 -15.12
C HIS A 12 22.11 10.48 -13.69
N ARG A 13 22.02 9.16 -13.54
CA ARG A 13 22.06 8.46 -12.25
C ARG A 13 23.37 8.72 -11.51
N ALA A 14 24.51 8.48 -12.16
CA ALA A 14 25.83 8.70 -11.56
C ALA A 14 26.04 10.16 -11.14
N LEU A 15 25.49 11.12 -11.89
CA LEU A 15 25.55 12.54 -11.55
C LEU A 15 24.77 12.87 -10.27
N LEU A 16 23.53 12.35 -10.14
CA LEU A 16 22.68 12.59 -8.97
C LEU A 16 23.24 11.94 -7.72
N GLU A 17 23.71 10.69 -7.83
CA GLU A 17 24.36 9.98 -6.73
C GLU A 17 25.56 10.76 -6.20
N ARG A 18 26.45 11.20 -7.09
CA ARG A 18 27.62 12.00 -6.72
C ARG A 18 27.24 13.31 -6.00
N GLU A 19 26.19 13.97 -6.45
CA GLU A 19 25.73 15.23 -5.85
C GLU A 19 25.10 15.02 -4.47
N LEU A 20 24.32 13.96 -4.28
CA LEU A 20 23.74 13.60 -2.98
C LEU A 20 24.83 13.23 -1.96
N VAL A 21 25.80 12.40 -2.37
CA VAL A 21 26.96 12.06 -1.54
C VAL A 21 27.76 13.31 -1.16
N ARG A 22 27.98 14.23 -2.11
CA ARG A 22 28.67 15.52 -1.83
C ARG A 22 27.96 16.37 -0.79
N ARG A 23 26.62 16.28 -0.72
CA ARG A 23 25.79 17.00 0.26
C ARG A 23 25.68 16.28 1.61
N GLY A 24 26.24 15.09 1.75
CA GLY A 24 26.12 14.26 2.96
C GLY A 24 24.82 13.46 3.04
N GLU A 25 24.02 13.45 1.97
CA GLU A 25 22.70 12.80 1.90
C GLU A 25 22.83 11.37 1.34
N VAL A 26 23.70 10.55 1.94
CA VAL A 26 24.04 9.21 1.42
C VAL A 26 22.83 8.29 1.41
N ASP A 27 21.96 8.39 2.42
CA ASP A 27 20.73 7.59 2.50
C ASP A 27 19.76 7.92 1.35
N ALA A 28 19.76 9.15 0.84
CA ALA A 28 18.92 9.59 -0.28
C ALA A 28 19.29 8.92 -1.61
N VAL A 29 20.50 8.34 -1.73
CA VAL A 29 20.90 7.57 -2.92
C VAL A 29 20.04 6.31 -3.06
N HIS A 30 19.77 5.62 -1.95
CA HIS A 30 18.90 4.44 -1.97
C HIS A 30 17.46 4.77 -2.40
N TYR A 31 16.98 5.98 -2.08
CA TYR A 31 15.67 6.45 -2.56
C TYR A 31 15.62 6.66 -4.08
N LEU A 32 16.73 6.98 -4.74
CA LEU A 32 16.77 7.11 -6.20
C LEU A 32 16.61 5.76 -6.90
N ASP A 33 17.20 4.70 -6.33
CA ASP A 33 17.11 3.34 -6.87
C ASP A 33 15.67 2.83 -6.87
N ASP A 34 14.98 3.07 -5.75
CA ASP A 34 13.64 2.54 -5.53
C ASP A 34 12.53 3.38 -6.18
N ARG A 35 12.71 4.70 -6.22
CA ARG A 35 11.59 5.63 -6.46
C ARG A 35 11.70 6.46 -7.72
N MET A 36 12.87 6.52 -8.35
CA MET A 36 13.05 7.34 -9.55
C MET A 36 13.25 6.46 -10.78
N ARG A 37 12.32 6.55 -11.73
CA ARG A 37 12.44 5.89 -13.04
C ARG A 37 12.58 6.94 -14.12
N LEU A 38 13.58 6.76 -14.97
CA LEU A 38 13.64 7.47 -16.25
C LEU A 38 12.91 6.64 -17.30
N ALA A 39 11.99 7.25 -18.02
CA ALA A 39 11.41 6.64 -19.22
C ALA A 39 11.84 7.41 -20.46
N GLU A 40 12.06 6.68 -21.54
CA GLU A 40 12.41 7.23 -22.84
C GLU A 40 11.25 8.08 -23.37
N ARG A 41 11.59 9.26 -23.90
CA ARG A 41 10.69 10.12 -24.68
C ARG A 41 11.34 10.28 -26.05
N ASP A 42 10.52 10.38 -27.09
CA ASP A 42 11.00 10.52 -28.48
C ASP A 42 12.16 11.52 -28.57
N GLY A 43 13.34 10.98 -28.90
CA GLY A 43 14.58 11.71 -29.09
C GLY A 43 15.02 11.56 -30.54
N THR A 44 15.46 12.66 -31.15
CA THR A 44 16.10 12.62 -32.47
C THR A 44 17.60 12.39 -32.27
N ALA A 45 18.09 11.24 -32.73
CA ALA A 45 19.52 11.03 -32.96
C ALA A 45 19.82 11.43 -34.41
N ASP A 46 20.47 12.56 -34.59
CA ASP A 46 20.97 13.00 -35.88
C ASP A 46 22.17 12.13 -36.29
N GLY A 47 22.14 11.64 -37.54
CA GLY A 47 23.08 10.66 -38.08
C GLY A 47 24.55 11.12 -38.22
N GLN A 48 24.94 12.17 -37.50
CA GLN A 48 26.31 12.71 -37.43
C GLN A 48 26.96 12.56 -36.04
N GLY A 49 26.42 11.67 -35.20
CA GLY A 49 27.07 11.26 -33.94
C GLY A 49 26.83 12.20 -32.75
N GLY A 50 26.09 13.29 -32.96
CA GLY A 50 25.40 14.03 -31.90
C GLY A 50 23.92 13.67 -31.89
N GLY A 51 23.29 13.66 -30.72
CA GLY A 51 21.87 13.38 -30.57
C GLY A 51 21.34 13.83 -29.22
N THR A 52 20.08 14.26 -29.16
CA THR A 52 19.45 14.64 -27.90
C THR A 52 18.53 13.52 -27.44
N VAL A 53 18.90 12.85 -26.35
CA VAL A 53 18.02 11.90 -25.66
C VAL A 53 17.10 12.70 -24.73
N ARG A 54 15.79 12.55 -24.90
CA ARG A 54 14.80 13.10 -23.96
C ARG A 54 14.34 11.98 -23.04
N ALA A 55 14.34 12.26 -21.74
CA ALA A 55 13.84 11.33 -20.74
C ALA A 55 12.86 12.07 -19.82
N ALA A 56 11.78 11.40 -19.43
CA ALA A 56 10.89 11.88 -18.39
C ALA A 56 11.25 11.21 -17.06
N VAL A 57 11.38 12.01 -16.00
CA VAL A 57 11.55 11.52 -14.63
C VAL A 57 10.17 11.21 -14.07
N PHE A 58 9.95 9.95 -13.69
CA PHE A 58 8.78 9.51 -12.97
C PHE A 58 9.19 9.18 -11.53
N GLY A 59 8.57 9.84 -10.56
CA GLY A 59 8.56 9.37 -9.19
C GLY A 59 7.53 8.26 -9.07
N ALA A 60 7.90 7.09 -8.55
CA ALA A 60 6.94 6.11 -8.08
C ALA A 60 6.21 6.73 -6.89
N ALA A 61 5.05 7.35 -7.15
CA ALA A 61 4.11 7.67 -6.09
C ALA A 61 3.72 6.34 -5.46
N GLU A 62 4.11 6.11 -4.22
CA GLU A 62 3.55 5.01 -3.45
C GLU A 62 2.03 5.15 -3.47
N GLY A 63 1.34 4.10 -3.93
CA GLY A 63 -0.11 4.02 -3.82
C GLY A 63 -0.48 3.91 -2.35
N TYR A 64 -0.61 5.04 -1.67
CA TYR A 64 -1.28 5.13 -0.39
C TYR A 64 -2.71 5.63 -0.65
N GLN A 65 -3.67 4.91 -0.10
CA GLN A 65 -5.07 5.31 -0.12
C GLN A 65 -5.53 5.46 1.32
N VAL A 66 -6.29 6.53 1.61
CA VAL A 66 -7.01 6.68 2.87
C VAL A 66 -8.48 6.88 2.52
N LYS A 67 -9.35 6.10 3.16
CA LYS A 67 -10.80 6.26 3.11
C LYS A 67 -11.23 7.06 4.33
N ILE A 68 -12.04 8.08 4.11
CA ILE A 68 -12.52 9.00 5.14
C ILE A 68 -14.04 9.04 5.05
N ASN A 69 -14.71 9.02 6.20
CA ASN A 69 -16.14 9.32 6.25
C ASN A 69 -16.35 10.80 5.93
N ALA A 70 -17.08 11.10 4.85
CA ALA A 70 -17.27 12.48 4.38
C ALA A 70 -18.05 13.38 5.35
N VAL A 71 -18.85 12.80 6.24
CA VAL A 71 -19.67 13.53 7.23
C VAL A 71 -18.87 13.84 8.49
N THR A 72 -18.13 12.85 9.01
CA THR A 72 -17.44 12.96 10.31
C THR A 72 -15.96 13.31 10.18
N GLY A 73 -15.38 13.20 9.00
CA GLY A 73 -13.94 13.34 8.77
C GLY A 73 -13.08 12.22 9.37
N THR A 74 -13.70 11.17 9.93
CA THR A 74 -12.98 10.08 10.58
C THR A 74 -12.42 9.09 9.54
N PRO A 75 -11.16 8.63 9.68
CA PRO A 75 -10.62 7.57 8.83
C PRO A 75 -11.44 6.27 8.95
N THR A 76 -11.88 5.72 7.83
CA THR A 76 -12.62 4.45 7.72
C THR A 76 -11.81 3.36 7.06
N GLY A 77 -10.63 3.66 6.54
CA GLY A 77 -9.75 2.66 5.99
C GLY A 77 -8.50 3.25 5.38
N TRP A 78 -7.56 2.39 5.05
CA TRP A 78 -6.33 2.76 4.38
C TRP A 78 -5.72 1.56 3.67
N TYR A 79 -4.84 1.84 2.71
CA TYR A 79 -4.09 0.85 1.96
C TYR A 79 -2.69 1.39 1.66
N LEU A 80 -1.67 0.53 1.80
CA LEU A 80 -0.26 0.85 1.54
C LEU A 80 0.35 -0.22 0.63
N GLU A 81 0.47 0.09 -0.66
CA GLU A 81 0.99 -0.84 -1.68
C GLU A 81 2.38 -1.39 -1.32
N ALA A 82 3.25 -0.55 -0.77
CA ALA A 82 4.62 -0.94 -0.43
C ALA A 82 4.67 -2.10 0.56
N LEU A 83 3.70 -2.21 1.47
CA LEU A 83 3.62 -3.27 2.46
C LEU A 83 2.86 -4.51 1.93
N ALA A 84 2.12 -4.38 0.84
CA ALA A 84 1.34 -5.46 0.25
C ALA A 84 2.16 -6.43 -0.63
N THR A 85 3.38 -6.04 -1.02
CA THR A 85 4.23 -6.82 -1.94
C THR A 85 5.11 -7.84 -1.23
N GLY A 86 5.32 -9.00 -1.89
CA GLY A 86 6.19 -10.06 -1.39
C GLY A 86 5.70 -10.70 -0.08
N GLY A 87 4.38 -10.88 0.04
CA GLY A 87 3.80 -11.58 1.19
C GLY A 87 4.05 -13.07 1.14
N ASP A 88 4.16 -13.68 2.31
CA ASP A 88 4.28 -15.12 2.54
C ASP A 88 3.57 -15.51 3.86
N GLU A 89 3.78 -16.74 4.31
CA GLU A 89 3.23 -17.29 5.56
C GLU A 89 4.27 -17.43 6.69
N THR A 90 5.37 -16.65 6.63
CA THR A 90 6.47 -16.73 7.61
C THR A 90 6.01 -16.38 9.04
N THR A 91 5.11 -15.41 9.18
CA THR A 91 4.50 -15.08 10.49
C THR A 91 3.33 -16.03 10.79
N PRO A 92 3.27 -16.68 11.97
CA PRO A 92 2.16 -17.57 12.29
C PRO A 92 0.79 -16.87 12.34
N PRO A 93 -0.32 -17.57 12.01
CA PRO A 93 -1.67 -17.01 12.06
C PRO A 93 -2.04 -16.34 13.38
N ASP A 94 -1.73 -16.95 14.53
CA ASP A 94 -2.04 -16.37 15.86
C ASP A 94 -1.36 -15.01 16.07
N GLN A 95 -0.11 -14.89 15.65
CA GLN A 95 0.62 -13.62 15.73
C GLN A 95 0.04 -12.59 14.75
N MET A 96 -0.39 -13.01 13.56
CA MET A 96 -1.06 -12.13 12.62
C MET A 96 -2.44 -11.68 13.11
N ILE A 97 -3.17 -12.51 13.87
CA ILE A 97 -4.42 -12.12 14.54
C ILE A 97 -4.15 -11.00 15.54
N ASP A 98 -3.10 -11.11 16.35
CA ASP A 98 -2.74 -10.08 17.32
C ASP A 98 -2.33 -8.77 16.65
N ILE A 99 -1.52 -8.85 15.59
CA ILE A 99 -1.13 -7.70 14.76
C ILE A 99 -2.37 -7.03 14.15
N ALA A 100 -3.27 -7.83 13.56
CA ALA A 100 -4.48 -7.33 12.94
C ALA A 100 -5.42 -6.69 13.97
N ARG A 101 -5.60 -7.31 15.14
CA ARG A 101 -6.42 -6.78 16.24
C ARG A 101 -5.85 -5.47 16.79
N SER A 102 -4.52 -5.37 16.92
CA SER A 102 -3.85 -4.13 17.33
C SER A 102 -4.08 -3.00 16.32
N ALA A 103 -3.99 -3.30 15.02
CA ALA A 103 -4.23 -2.31 13.96
C ALA A 103 -5.71 -1.91 13.83
N ALA A 104 -6.62 -2.87 13.98
CA ALA A 104 -8.05 -2.68 13.80
C ALA A 104 -8.75 -2.14 15.04
N ALA A 105 -8.22 -2.37 16.25
CA ALA A 105 -8.88 -2.11 17.53
C ALA A 105 -10.41 -2.39 17.47
N PRO A 106 -10.82 -3.65 17.16
CA PRO A 106 -12.22 -3.98 16.98
C PRO A 106 -12.98 -3.82 18.32
N PRO A 107 -14.25 -3.37 18.29
CA PRO A 107 -15.09 -3.31 19.48
C PRO A 107 -15.25 -4.65 20.21
N PRO A 108 -15.59 -4.66 21.51
CA PRO A 108 -15.73 -5.91 22.28
C PRO A 108 -16.83 -6.87 21.77
N ASP A 109 -17.84 -6.34 21.09
CA ASP A 109 -18.96 -7.06 20.49
C ASP A 109 -18.69 -7.52 19.03
N ALA A 110 -17.48 -7.27 18.54
CA ALA A 110 -17.04 -7.72 17.23
C ALA A 110 -16.62 -9.20 17.25
N LEU A 111 -17.25 -10.02 16.43
CA LEU A 111 -16.93 -11.44 16.30
C LEU A 111 -15.89 -11.63 15.19
N LEU A 112 -14.79 -12.33 15.48
CA LEU A 112 -13.80 -12.70 14.46
C LEU A 112 -14.39 -13.80 13.56
N GLU A 113 -14.65 -13.47 12.30
CA GLU A 113 -15.26 -14.35 11.30
C GLU A 113 -14.21 -15.06 10.44
N ILE A 114 -13.16 -14.34 10.04
CA ILE A 114 -12.07 -14.85 9.18
C ILE A 114 -10.74 -14.52 9.85
N ALA A 115 -9.82 -15.48 9.87
CA ALA A 115 -8.43 -15.29 10.27
C ALA A 115 -7.56 -16.36 9.61
N ALA A 116 -7.13 -16.11 8.37
CA ALA A 116 -6.38 -17.09 7.60
C ALA A 116 -5.48 -16.43 6.56
N TYR A 117 -4.48 -17.18 6.10
CA TYR A 117 -3.77 -16.86 4.88
C TYR A 117 -4.63 -17.21 3.65
N GLU A 118 -4.63 -16.31 2.69
CA GLU A 118 -5.32 -16.45 1.41
C GLU A 118 -4.38 -16.02 0.28
N THR A 119 -4.49 -16.67 -0.87
CA THR A 119 -3.82 -16.24 -2.10
C THR A 119 -4.80 -15.42 -2.93
N ASN A 120 -4.52 -14.13 -3.07
CA ASN A 120 -5.30 -13.20 -3.90
C ASN A 120 -4.47 -12.78 -5.12
N ALA A 121 -4.91 -13.21 -6.30
CA ALA A 121 -4.12 -13.14 -7.54
C ALA A 121 -2.73 -13.77 -7.33
N ASP A 122 -1.67 -12.98 -7.37
CA ASP A 122 -0.28 -13.41 -7.20
C ASP A 122 0.30 -13.04 -5.82
N ARG A 123 -0.55 -12.79 -4.81
CA ARG A 123 -0.13 -12.34 -3.48
C ARG A 123 -0.65 -13.25 -2.39
N THR A 124 0.25 -13.69 -1.51
CA THR A 124 -0.12 -14.34 -0.24
C THR A 124 -0.36 -13.25 0.80
N VAL A 125 -1.56 -13.25 1.38
CA VAL A 125 -1.99 -12.22 2.34
C VAL A 125 -2.64 -12.89 3.54
N PHE A 126 -2.43 -12.36 4.73
CA PHE A 126 -3.23 -12.73 5.90
C PHE A 126 -4.48 -11.86 5.92
N ARG A 127 -5.66 -12.48 6.01
CA ARG A 127 -6.94 -11.77 6.13
C ARG A 127 -7.53 -12.01 7.50
N ALA A 128 -7.78 -10.93 8.23
CA ALA A 128 -8.56 -10.93 9.46
C ALA A 128 -9.82 -10.10 9.26
N ARG A 129 -11.00 -10.66 9.55
CA ARG A 129 -12.28 -9.99 9.41
C ARG A 129 -13.12 -10.17 10.65
N TRP A 130 -13.63 -9.07 11.19
CA TRP A 130 -14.61 -9.05 12.27
C TRP A 130 -15.96 -8.58 11.76
N THR A 131 -17.03 -9.21 12.23
CA THR A 131 -18.41 -8.84 11.97
C THR A 131 -19.05 -8.20 13.19
N HIS A 132 -19.94 -7.24 12.95
CA HIS A 132 -20.70 -6.57 14.00
C HIS A 132 -21.89 -7.44 14.39
N THR A 133 -22.07 -7.70 15.69
CA THR A 133 -23.24 -8.41 16.21
C THR A 133 -23.98 -7.56 17.22
N LEU A 134 -25.32 -7.53 17.13
CA LEU A 134 -26.19 -6.89 18.12
C LEU A 134 -27.12 -7.96 18.70
N GLY A 135 -26.96 -8.29 19.97
CA GLY A 135 -27.73 -9.37 20.60
C GLY A 135 -27.47 -10.75 19.97
N GLY A 136 -26.27 -10.97 19.42
CA GLY A 136 -25.89 -12.20 18.72
C GLY A 136 -26.33 -12.28 17.26
N ILE A 137 -27.03 -11.26 16.74
CA ILE A 137 -27.45 -11.20 15.34
C ILE A 137 -26.44 -10.36 14.56
N PRO A 138 -25.86 -10.87 13.45
CA PRO A 138 -24.94 -10.10 12.62
C PRO A 138 -25.66 -8.95 11.93
N ILE A 139 -25.06 -7.76 11.96
CA ILE A 139 -25.55 -6.59 11.23
C ILE A 139 -25.02 -6.67 9.79
N GLU A 140 -25.93 -6.83 8.83
CA GLU A 140 -25.58 -7.00 7.43
C GLU A 140 -24.76 -5.82 6.90
N GLY A 141 -23.61 -6.13 6.30
CA GLY A 141 -22.71 -5.16 5.68
C GLY A 141 -21.75 -4.47 6.64
N ASP A 142 -21.88 -4.67 7.96
CA ASP A 142 -20.93 -4.16 8.94
C ASP A 142 -19.75 -5.12 9.13
N TYR A 143 -18.53 -4.60 8.94
CA TYR A 143 -17.31 -5.34 9.14
C TYR A 143 -16.11 -4.44 9.45
N ILE A 144 -15.10 -5.04 10.07
CA ILE A 144 -13.73 -4.53 10.09
C ILE A 144 -12.85 -5.58 9.45
N GLU A 145 -12.03 -5.21 8.48
CA GLU A 145 -11.13 -6.12 7.78
C GLU A 145 -9.72 -5.54 7.77
N VAL A 146 -8.74 -6.40 8.06
CA VAL A 146 -7.32 -6.11 7.95
C VAL A 146 -6.69 -7.12 7.02
N LEU A 147 -5.86 -6.61 6.11
CA LEU A 147 -4.94 -7.43 5.33
C LEU A 147 -3.52 -7.21 5.83
N GLY A 148 -2.79 -8.30 6.04
CA GLY A 148 -1.44 -8.31 6.58
C GLY A 148 -0.45 -9.11 5.73
N ASN A 149 0.81 -8.71 5.79
CA ASN A 149 1.92 -9.36 5.10
C ASN A 149 2.71 -10.20 6.12
N GLY A 150 2.73 -11.53 5.92
CA GLY A 150 3.43 -12.46 6.80
C GLY A 150 4.95 -12.36 6.76
N ALA A 151 5.55 -11.94 5.65
CA ALA A 151 7.00 -11.79 5.54
C ALA A 151 7.51 -10.64 6.40
N ARG A 152 6.67 -9.62 6.57
CA ARG A 152 7.01 -8.36 7.26
C ARG A 152 6.41 -8.25 8.66
N ALA A 153 5.49 -9.13 9.03
CA ALA A 153 4.68 -9.03 10.24
C ALA A 153 4.00 -7.65 10.38
N LYS A 154 3.37 -7.15 9.29
CA LYS A 154 2.74 -5.82 9.25
C LYS A 154 1.36 -5.86 8.57
N PRO A 155 0.40 -5.06 9.05
CA PRO A 155 -0.81 -4.77 8.28
C PRO A 155 -0.46 -3.84 7.11
N PHE A 156 -1.11 -4.04 5.97
CA PHE A 156 -0.99 -3.18 4.79
C PHE A 156 -2.33 -2.62 4.30
N ALA A 157 -3.45 -3.12 4.84
CA ALA A 157 -4.76 -2.55 4.58
C ALA A 157 -5.66 -2.63 5.82
N LEU A 158 -6.53 -1.63 5.97
CA LEU A 158 -7.65 -1.63 6.89
C LEU A 158 -8.89 -1.14 6.14
N SER A 159 -10.02 -1.83 6.30
CA SER A 159 -11.34 -1.34 5.89
C SER A 159 -12.31 -1.49 7.05
N ARG A 160 -12.97 -0.41 7.43
CA ARG A 160 -13.95 -0.35 8.51
C ARG A 160 -15.26 0.21 7.98
N HIS A 161 -16.26 -0.65 7.96
CA HIS A 161 -17.65 -0.32 7.75
C HIS A 161 -18.39 -0.69 9.03
N TRP A 162 -18.51 0.26 9.95
CA TRP A 162 -19.12 0.00 11.26
C TRP A 162 -20.13 1.09 11.55
N ARG A 163 -21.41 0.75 11.48
CA ARG A 163 -22.49 1.65 11.85
C ARG A 163 -22.78 1.42 13.32
N ASN A 164 -22.96 2.49 14.09
CA ASN A 164 -23.62 2.36 15.38
C ASN A 164 -25.12 2.26 15.09
N PRO A 165 -25.77 1.08 15.21
CA PRO A 165 -27.21 1.04 15.15
C PRO A 165 -27.73 1.89 16.31
N ARG A 166 -28.47 2.96 15.99
CA ARG A 166 -29.27 3.62 17.02
C ARG A 166 -30.40 2.66 17.37
N PRO A 167 -30.54 2.20 18.62
CA PRO A 167 -31.73 1.47 19.01
C PRO A 167 -32.96 2.34 18.73
N GLY A 168 -33.80 1.95 17.76
CA GLY A 168 -35.06 2.61 17.44
C GLY A 168 -35.04 3.69 16.34
N ALA A 169 -33.97 3.86 15.55
CA ALA A 169 -34.06 4.70 14.35
C ALA A 169 -34.81 3.96 13.22
N PRO A 170 -35.84 4.56 12.60
CA PRO A 170 -36.48 3.96 11.44
C PRO A 170 -35.46 3.80 10.30
N PRO A 171 -35.64 2.82 9.39
CA PRO A 171 -34.78 2.67 8.24
C PRO A 171 -34.79 3.98 7.44
N GLU A 172 -33.63 4.60 7.24
CA GLU A 172 -33.50 5.76 6.37
C GLU A 172 -33.88 5.32 4.94
N GLU A 173 -35.00 5.85 4.45
CA GLU A 173 -35.39 5.73 3.04
C GLU A 173 -34.29 6.37 2.18
N ARG A 174 -33.87 5.62 1.17
CA ARG A 174 -32.85 6.01 0.19
C ARG A 174 -33.34 7.11 -0.74
#